data_AF-A0A355BYE6-F1
#
_entry.id   AF-A0A355BYE6-F1
#
_cell.length_a   1.000
_cell.length_b   1.000
_cell.length_c   1.000
_cell.angle_alpha   90.00
_cell.angle_beta   90.00
_cell.angle_gamma   90.00
#
_symmetry.space_group_name_H-M   'P 1'
#
loop_
_entity.id
_entity.type
_entity.pdbx_description
1 polymer ?
#
loop_
_entity_poly.entity_id
_entity_poly.type
_entity_poly.pdbx_seq_one_letter_code
_entity_poly.pdbx_strand_id
1 'polypeptide(L)'
;LHELQLYGWRQGSDEPDPRSLPEAGPLQGAVADMVDALVATLADTRLEGDLSPLLWSLTNVFHLSLQRTERALDRNESEQRRSQRDQDGSEIRSVELERLLAEGLSLIERRNAHELMRDAAVTLFERHLGEAWRPLNGSRTSHRALTAAVIDSRDFIAAKRRAEIEPLTPAGTKIAFAGGVDCNDHTRIWAALDRVHSKHADMVLLHG
;
A
#
# COMPACT_ATOMS: atom_id res chain seq x y z
N LEU A 1 -0.84 -15.77 7.11
CA LEU A 1 -0.52 -14.58 7.93
C LEU A 1 0.83 -14.82 8.57
N HIS A 2 1.68 -13.81 8.65
CA HIS A 2 2.98 -13.90 9.29
C HIS A 2 3.07 -12.74 10.27
N GLU A 3 3.44 -13.01 11.51
CA GLU A 3 3.77 -11.98 12.49
C GLU A 3 5.12 -11.40 12.09
N LEU A 4 5.14 -10.10 11.83
CA LEU A 4 6.35 -9.36 11.49
C LEU A 4 7.03 -8.81 12.75
N GLN A 5 6.34 -8.83 13.90
CA GLN A 5 6.85 -8.43 15.21
C GLN A 5 6.25 -9.27 16.35
N LEU A 6 6.96 -9.32 17.47
CA LEU A 6 6.55 -10.07 18.67
C LEU A 6 5.37 -9.41 19.42
N TYR A 7 5.28 -8.08 19.37
CA TYR A 7 4.22 -7.30 20.01
C TYR A 7 3.61 -6.34 19.00
N GLY A 8 2.30 -6.35 18.85
CA GLY A 8 1.59 -5.42 17.99
C GLY A 8 1.37 -4.07 18.67
N TRP A 9 0.83 -3.11 17.94
CA TRP A 9 0.39 -1.82 18.46
C TRP A 9 -1.09 -1.63 18.14
N ARG A 10 -1.87 -1.26 19.16
CA ARG A 10 -3.28 -0.92 18.98
C ARG A 10 -3.40 0.55 18.60
N GLN A 11 -4.29 0.83 17.66
CA GLN A 11 -4.60 2.21 17.28
C GLN A 11 -5.05 3.03 18.50
N GLY A 12 -4.33 4.12 18.79
CA GLY A 12 -4.59 5.01 19.93
C GLY A 12 -4.03 4.52 21.28
N SER A 13 -3.21 3.46 21.29
CA SER A 13 -2.46 3.01 22.47
C SER A 13 -1.01 3.47 22.37
N ASP A 14 -0.48 4.02 23.46
CA ASP A 14 0.96 4.32 23.59
C ASP A 14 1.76 3.12 24.11
N GLU A 15 1.10 1.99 24.36
CA GLU A 15 1.73 0.74 24.82
C GLU A 15 1.61 -0.39 23.77
N PRO A 16 2.64 -1.25 23.65
CA PRO A 16 2.58 -2.48 22.87
C PRO A 16 1.44 -3.41 23.33
N ASP A 17 0.70 -3.97 22.39
CA ASP A 17 -0.33 -4.98 22.61
C ASP A 17 0.31 -6.39 22.51
N PRO A 18 0.34 -7.17 23.61
CA PRO A 18 1.02 -8.46 23.64
C PRO A 18 0.23 -9.60 23.00
N ARG A 19 -1.00 -9.34 22.52
CA ARG A 19 -1.87 -10.37 21.95
C ARG A 19 -1.43 -10.69 20.53
N SER A 20 -1.37 -11.99 20.22
CA SER A 20 -1.00 -12.48 18.90
C SER A 20 -2.07 -12.20 17.84
N LEU A 21 -1.64 -12.27 16.57
CA LEU A 21 -2.58 -12.22 15.45
C LEU A 21 -3.44 -13.49 15.41
N PRO A 22 -4.67 -13.42 14.88
CA PRO A 22 -5.44 -14.62 14.59
C PRO A 22 -4.71 -15.47 13.55
N GLU A 23 -4.73 -16.78 13.76
CA GLU A 23 -4.19 -17.73 12.78
C GLU A 23 -4.99 -17.70 11.47
N ALA A 24 -4.29 -17.88 10.34
CA ALA A 24 -4.90 -17.78 9.02
C ALA A 24 -6.01 -18.80 8.78
N GLY A 25 -5.80 -20.06 9.20
CA GLY A 25 -6.77 -21.15 9.01
C GLY A 25 -8.09 -20.88 9.74
N PRO A 26 -8.07 -20.70 11.08
CA PRO A 26 -9.26 -20.33 11.84
C PRO A 26 -9.98 -19.08 11.32
N LEU A 27 -9.22 -18.07 10.87
CA LEU A 27 -9.83 -16.85 10.31
C LEU A 27 -10.58 -17.12 8.99
N GLN A 28 -10.02 -17.95 8.11
CA GLN A 28 -10.69 -18.37 6.88
C GLN A 28 -11.89 -19.27 7.16
N GLY A 29 -11.77 -20.18 8.13
CA GLY A 29 -12.87 -21.04 8.59
C GLY A 29 -14.04 -20.22 9.09
N ALA A 30 -13.80 -19.21 9.94
CA ALA A 30 -14.84 -18.33 10.44
C ALA A 30 -15.57 -17.56 9.31
N VAL A 31 -14.86 -17.14 8.27
CA VAL A 31 -15.48 -16.51 7.09
C VAL A 31 -16.33 -17.51 6.31
N ALA A 32 -15.87 -18.75 6.17
CA ALA A 32 -16.64 -19.82 5.56
C ALA A 32 -17.92 -20.09 6.34
N ASP A 33 -17.84 -20.23 7.67
CA ASP A 33 -19.00 -20.47 8.53
C ASP A 33 -20.05 -19.35 8.40
N MET A 34 -19.64 -18.08 8.29
CA MET A 34 -20.56 -16.95 8.08
C MET A 34 -21.29 -17.04 6.74
N VAL A 35 -20.59 -17.40 5.66
CA VAL A 35 -21.18 -17.54 4.32
C VAL A 35 -22.08 -18.77 4.28
N ASP A 36 -21.60 -19.91 4.77
CA ASP A 36 -22.33 -21.17 4.78
C ASP A 36 -23.62 -21.07 5.60
N ALA A 37 -23.61 -20.32 6.71
CA ALA A 37 -24.81 -20.07 7.48
C ALA A 37 -25.88 -19.29 6.68
N LEU A 38 -25.49 -18.28 5.89
CA LEU A 38 -26.43 -17.55 5.03
C LEU A 38 -26.98 -18.45 3.92
N VAL A 39 -26.10 -19.20 3.25
CA VAL A 39 -26.50 -20.11 2.17
C VAL A 39 -27.44 -21.19 2.69
N ALA A 40 -27.05 -21.90 3.76
CA ALA A 40 -27.82 -23.03 4.28
C ALA A 40 -29.20 -22.65 4.84
N THR A 41 -29.40 -21.38 5.24
CA THR A 41 -30.67 -20.92 5.81
C THR A 41 -31.60 -20.26 4.79
N LEU A 42 -31.06 -19.74 3.69
CA LEU A 42 -31.83 -18.97 2.69
C LEU A 42 -32.00 -19.71 1.36
N ALA A 43 -31.06 -20.58 0.97
CA ALA A 43 -31.17 -21.36 -0.26
C ALA A 43 -32.39 -22.27 -0.25
N ASP A 44 -33.03 -22.46 -1.41
CA ASP A 44 -34.25 -23.24 -1.59
C ASP A 44 -35.45 -22.74 -0.74
N THR A 45 -35.38 -21.50 -0.28
CA THR A 45 -36.48 -20.84 0.45
C THR A 45 -37.06 -19.69 -0.36
N ARG A 46 -38.17 -19.11 0.12
CA ARG A 46 -38.77 -17.90 -0.47
C ARG A 46 -37.84 -16.67 -0.39
N LEU A 47 -36.77 -16.74 0.39
CA LEU A 47 -35.78 -15.66 0.58
C LEU A 47 -34.48 -15.90 -0.21
N GLU A 48 -34.40 -16.93 -1.05
CA GLU A 48 -33.19 -17.22 -1.83
C GLU A 48 -32.76 -16.02 -2.70
N GLY A 49 -33.72 -15.23 -3.20
CA GLY A 49 -33.43 -14.01 -3.97
C GLY A 49 -32.64 -12.95 -3.19
N ASP A 50 -32.66 -12.99 -1.86
CA ASP A 50 -31.90 -12.08 -1.00
C ASP A 50 -30.45 -12.57 -0.77
N LEU A 51 -30.09 -13.77 -1.21
CA LEU A 51 -28.78 -14.36 -0.95
C LEU A 51 -27.64 -13.57 -1.63
N SER A 52 -27.80 -13.20 -2.91
CA SER A 52 -26.79 -12.40 -3.63
C SER A 52 -26.49 -11.06 -2.94
N PRO A 53 -27.48 -10.19 -2.66
CA PRO A 53 -27.19 -8.90 -2.00
C PRO A 53 -26.64 -9.06 -0.57
N LEU A 54 -27.03 -10.11 0.16
CA LEU A 54 -26.50 -10.39 1.51
C LEU A 54 -25.04 -10.86 1.47
N LEU A 55 -24.71 -11.83 0.61
CA LEU A 55 -23.33 -12.31 0.45
C LEU A 55 -22.40 -11.22 -0.11
N TRP A 56 -22.92 -10.38 -1.02
CA TRP A 56 -22.19 -9.22 -1.51
C TRP A 56 -21.86 -8.26 -0.37
N SER A 57 -22.84 -7.96 0.49
CA SER A 57 -22.70 -7.05 1.63
C SER A 57 -21.74 -7.61 2.68
N LEU A 58 -21.81 -8.89 2.99
CA LEU A 58 -20.90 -9.57 3.92
C LEU A 58 -19.44 -9.46 3.43
N THR A 59 -19.20 -9.77 2.16
CA THR A 59 -17.87 -9.61 1.54
C THR A 59 -17.40 -8.16 1.59
N ASN A 60 -18.31 -7.21 1.37
CA ASN A 60 -18.00 -5.79 1.38
C ASN A 60 -17.59 -5.28 2.77
N VAL A 61 -18.04 -5.89 3.87
CA VAL A 61 -17.59 -5.51 5.23
C VAL A 61 -16.09 -5.71 5.39
N PHE A 62 -15.54 -6.83 4.91
CA PHE A 62 -14.09 -7.08 4.95
C PHE A 62 -13.34 -6.14 4.01
N HIS A 63 -13.90 -5.86 2.82
CA HIS A 63 -13.32 -4.90 1.89
C HIS A 63 -13.21 -3.49 2.48
N LEU A 64 -14.28 -3.00 3.13
CA LEU A 64 -14.26 -1.69 3.79
C LEU A 64 -13.29 -1.65 4.97
N SER A 65 -13.16 -2.75 5.72
CA SER A 65 -12.22 -2.85 6.83
C SER A 65 -10.77 -2.77 6.33
N LEU A 66 -10.46 -3.45 5.22
CA LEU A 66 -9.17 -3.35 4.55
C LEU A 66 -8.88 -1.91 4.11
N GLN A 67 -9.81 -1.25 3.41
CA GLN A 67 -9.63 0.13 2.95
C GLN A 67 -9.39 1.13 4.09
N ARG A 68 -10.04 0.93 5.25
CA ARG A 68 -9.80 1.78 6.43
C ARG A 68 -8.38 1.60 6.95
N THR A 69 -7.88 0.38 6.98
CA THR A 69 -6.51 0.06 7.42
C THR A 69 -5.48 0.57 6.42
N GLU A 70 -5.71 0.45 5.11
CA GLU A 70 -4.84 1.03 4.07
C GLU A 70 -4.71 2.55 4.24
N ARG A 71 -5.82 3.28 4.42
CA ARG A 71 -5.75 4.73 4.69
C ARG A 71 -5.01 5.07 5.98
N ALA A 72 -5.06 4.19 6.99
CA ALA A 72 -4.30 4.39 8.23
C ALA A 72 -2.80 4.17 8.00
N LEU A 73 -2.45 3.17 7.19
CA LEU A 73 -1.07 2.93 6.77
C LEU A 73 -0.52 4.11 5.97
N ASP A 74 -1.26 4.65 5.00
CA ASP A 74 -0.84 5.83 4.22
C ASP A 74 -0.55 7.06 5.11
N ARG A 75 -1.36 7.25 6.16
CA ARG A 75 -1.15 8.33 7.14
C ARG A 75 0.11 8.08 7.97
N ASN A 76 0.28 6.87 8.49
CA ASN A 76 1.46 6.49 9.26
C ASN A 76 2.75 6.61 8.41
N GLU A 77 2.75 6.19 7.14
CA GLU A 77 3.88 6.38 6.23
C GLU A 77 4.20 7.87 6.00
N SER A 78 3.17 8.71 5.89
CA SER A 78 3.35 10.16 5.76
C SER A 78 3.97 10.78 7.01
N GLU A 79 3.57 10.30 8.19
CA GLU A 79 4.13 10.70 9.49
C GLU A 79 5.57 10.22 9.66
N GLN A 80 5.89 8.97 9.29
CA GLN A 80 7.26 8.45 9.27
C GLN A 80 8.17 9.33 8.39
N ARG A 81 7.74 9.65 7.15
CA ARG A 81 8.51 10.52 6.24
C ARG A 81 8.71 11.93 6.79
N ARG A 82 7.73 12.46 7.52
CA ARG A 82 7.87 13.75 8.20
C ARG A 82 8.88 13.64 9.34
N SER A 83 8.70 12.66 10.22
CA SER A 83 9.59 12.40 11.36
C SER A 83 11.05 12.22 10.91
N GLN A 84 11.31 11.50 9.82
CA GLN A 84 12.65 11.34 9.24
C GLN A 84 13.27 12.66 8.74
N ARG A 85 12.48 13.54 8.13
CA ARG A 85 12.98 14.85 7.65
C ARG A 85 13.27 15.81 8.79
N ASP A 86 12.50 15.70 9.87
CA ASP A 86 12.58 16.58 11.04
C ASP A 86 13.56 16.04 12.09
N GLN A 87 14.35 15.00 11.77
CA GLN A 87 15.36 14.45 12.67
C GLN A 87 16.44 15.49 12.99
N ASP A 88 16.65 15.72 14.28
CA ASP A 88 17.67 16.61 14.83
C ASP A 88 18.76 15.84 15.63
N GLY A 89 18.67 14.51 15.65
CA GLY A 89 19.57 13.64 16.40
C GLY A 89 19.23 13.51 17.89
N SER A 90 18.10 14.09 18.35
CA SER A 90 17.65 13.90 19.73
C SER A 90 17.10 12.48 19.96
N GLU A 91 17.27 12.00 21.19
CA GLU A 91 16.74 10.70 21.64
C GLU A 91 15.21 10.67 21.52
N ILE A 92 14.54 11.78 21.87
CA ILE A 92 13.08 11.91 21.79
C ILE A 92 12.59 11.67 20.34
N ARG A 93 13.21 12.33 19.35
CA ARG A 93 12.84 12.17 17.94
C ARG A 93 13.14 10.78 17.40
N SER A 94 14.19 10.15 17.92
CA SER A 94 14.55 8.77 17.57
C SER A 94 13.49 7.79 18.07
N VAL A 95 13.09 7.90 19.34
CA VAL A 95 12.04 7.07 19.95
C VAL A 95 10.68 7.29 19.27
N GLU A 96 10.33 8.52 18.92
CA GLU A 96 9.09 8.82 18.18
C GLU A 96 9.07 8.10 16.81
N LEU A 97 10.20 8.08 16.09
CA LEU A 97 10.31 7.38 14.82
C LEU A 97 10.21 5.86 14.99
N GLU A 98 10.88 5.30 16.00
CA GLU A 98 10.78 3.87 16.33
C GLU A 98 9.34 3.44 16.63
N ARG A 99 8.60 4.26 17.38
CA ARG A 99 7.17 4.02 17.63
C ARG A 99 6.34 4.03 16.36
N LEU A 100 6.54 5.03 15.48
CA LEU A 100 5.83 5.10 14.20
C LEU A 100 6.11 3.88 13.31
N LEU A 101 7.33 3.37 13.32
CA LEU A 101 7.72 2.16 12.59
C LEU A 101 7.01 0.92 13.15
N ALA A 102 6.96 0.75 14.47
CA ALA A 102 6.28 -0.38 15.10
C ALA A 102 4.75 -0.32 14.91
N GLU A 103 4.16 0.88 14.96
CA GLU A 103 2.76 1.10 14.59
C GLU A 103 2.49 0.74 13.12
N GLY A 104 3.38 1.17 12.21
CA GLY A 104 3.29 0.85 10.78
C GLY A 104 3.31 -0.66 10.52
N LEU A 105 4.17 -1.39 11.23
CA LEU A 105 4.25 -2.85 11.15
C LEU A 105 2.94 -3.52 11.58
N SER A 106 2.35 -3.03 12.66
CA SER A 106 1.05 -3.49 13.17
C SER A 106 -0.08 -3.25 12.17
N LEU A 107 -0.05 -2.11 11.46
CA LEU A 107 -1.01 -1.79 10.41
C LEU A 107 -0.86 -2.71 9.19
N ILE A 108 0.37 -3.08 8.82
CA ILE A 108 0.63 -4.06 7.76
C ILE A 108 0.06 -5.44 8.12
N GLU A 109 0.29 -5.89 9.34
CA GLU A 109 -0.25 -7.16 9.85
C GLU A 109 -1.79 -7.18 9.81
N ARG A 110 -2.43 -6.11 10.28
CA ARG A 110 -3.89 -5.93 10.23
C ARG A 110 -4.41 -5.87 8.80
N ARG A 111 -3.71 -5.17 7.90
CA ARG A 111 -4.05 -5.12 6.47
C ARG A 111 -4.06 -6.54 5.89
N ASN A 112 -3.01 -7.31 6.15
CA ASN A 112 -2.89 -8.68 5.65
C ASN A 112 -4.01 -9.59 6.19
N ALA A 113 -4.43 -9.42 7.45
CA ALA A 113 -5.54 -10.16 8.04
C ALA A 113 -6.89 -9.82 7.37
N HIS A 114 -7.22 -8.53 7.22
CA HIS A 114 -8.44 -8.12 6.54
C HIS A 114 -8.45 -8.52 5.06
N GLU A 115 -7.29 -8.48 4.41
CA GLU A 115 -7.14 -8.93 3.04
C GLU A 115 -7.43 -10.42 2.89
N LEU A 116 -6.92 -11.25 3.81
CA LEU A 116 -7.20 -12.68 3.85
C LEU A 116 -8.70 -12.96 4.00
N MET A 117 -9.38 -12.25 4.90
CA MET A 117 -10.82 -12.39 5.11
C MET A 117 -11.61 -11.99 3.86
N ARG A 118 -11.27 -10.85 3.25
CA ARG A 118 -11.87 -10.39 1.99
C ARG A 118 -11.72 -11.43 0.89
N ASP A 119 -10.51 -11.96 0.69
CA ASP A 119 -10.25 -12.92 -0.40
C ASP A 119 -10.95 -14.26 -0.16
N ALA A 120 -11.04 -14.71 1.08
CA ALA A 120 -11.84 -15.88 1.45
C ALA A 120 -13.32 -15.66 1.13
N ALA A 121 -13.88 -14.52 1.55
CA ALA A 121 -15.28 -14.18 1.30
C ALA A 121 -15.59 -14.05 -0.21
N VAL A 122 -14.69 -13.41 -0.99
CA VAL A 122 -14.82 -13.32 -2.46
C VAL A 122 -14.83 -14.71 -3.09
N THR A 123 -13.92 -15.59 -2.68
CA THR A 123 -13.84 -16.96 -3.22
C THR A 123 -15.15 -17.73 -2.96
N LEU A 124 -15.71 -17.57 -1.75
CA LEU A 124 -16.97 -18.23 -1.38
C LEU A 124 -18.17 -17.61 -2.10
N PHE A 125 -18.22 -16.28 -2.23
CA PHE A 125 -19.23 -15.57 -3.02
C PHE A 125 -19.26 -16.11 -4.46
N GLU A 126 -18.10 -16.16 -5.12
CA GLU A 126 -17.96 -16.65 -6.49
C GLU A 126 -18.36 -18.13 -6.60
N ARG A 127 -18.00 -18.94 -5.60
CA ARG A 127 -18.36 -20.36 -5.54
C ARG A 127 -19.88 -20.58 -5.42
N HIS A 128 -20.57 -19.79 -4.60
CA HIS A 128 -22.00 -19.99 -4.34
C HIS A 128 -22.91 -19.35 -5.39
N LEU A 129 -22.52 -18.21 -5.95
CA LEU A 129 -23.37 -17.45 -6.87
C LEU A 129 -22.94 -17.59 -8.34
N GLY A 130 -21.74 -18.10 -8.62
CA GLY A 130 -21.22 -18.25 -9.97
C GLY A 130 -20.89 -16.94 -10.68
N GLU A 131 -20.91 -15.82 -9.96
CA GLU A 131 -20.61 -14.48 -10.48
C GLU A 131 -19.42 -13.86 -9.75
N ALA A 132 -18.64 -13.04 -10.46
CA ALA A 132 -17.47 -12.38 -9.90
C ALA A 132 -17.88 -11.29 -8.90
N TRP A 133 -17.34 -11.32 -7.67
CA TRP A 133 -17.58 -10.24 -6.72
C TRP A 133 -16.83 -8.98 -7.15
N ARG A 134 -17.51 -7.83 -7.11
CA ARG A 134 -16.91 -6.52 -7.39
C ARG A 134 -17.33 -5.48 -6.34
N PRO A 135 -16.40 -4.65 -5.84
CA PRO A 135 -16.79 -3.53 -4.98
C PRO A 135 -17.59 -2.50 -5.78
N LEU A 136 -18.51 -1.80 -5.11
CA LEU A 136 -19.28 -0.71 -5.74
C LEU A 136 -18.36 0.44 -6.18
N ASN A 137 -17.30 0.69 -5.40
CA ASN A 137 -16.34 1.76 -5.65
C ASN A 137 -14.91 1.25 -5.43
N GLY A 138 -13.99 1.70 -6.29
CA GLY A 138 -12.56 1.40 -6.18
C GLY A 138 -12.14 0.08 -6.84
N SER A 139 -10.86 -0.25 -6.68
CA SER A 139 -10.26 -1.47 -7.23
C SER A 139 -10.10 -2.54 -6.15
N ARG A 140 -10.10 -3.81 -6.57
CA ARG A 140 -9.68 -4.94 -5.73
C ARG A 140 -8.18 -5.17 -5.91
N THR A 141 -7.37 -4.40 -5.21
CA THR A 141 -5.91 -4.59 -5.18
C THR A 141 -5.56 -5.76 -4.25
N SER A 142 -4.66 -6.65 -4.68
CA SER A 142 -4.15 -7.75 -3.86
C SER A 142 -2.68 -7.56 -3.52
N HIS A 143 -2.33 -7.62 -2.22
CA HIS A 143 -0.95 -7.52 -1.72
C HIS A 143 -0.35 -8.89 -1.38
N ARG A 144 -1.06 -9.98 -1.68
CA ARG A 144 -0.70 -11.37 -1.31
C ARG A 144 0.64 -11.85 -1.88
N ALA A 145 1.15 -11.20 -2.94
CA ALA A 145 2.44 -11.48 -3.58
C ALA A 145 3.61 -10.61 -3.07
N LEU A 146 3.37 -9.64 -2.18
CA LEU A 146 4.41 -8.77 -1.60
C LEU A 146 4.74 -9.24 -0.18
N THR A 147 5.74 -10.12 -0.05
CA THR A 147 6.36 -10.40 1.26
C THR A 147 7.34 -9.29 1.63
N ALA A 148 7.61 -9.09 2.93
CA ALA A 148 8.60 -8.12 3.40
C ALA A 148 9.97 -8.35 2.71
N ALA A 149 10.40 -9.60 2.56
CA ALA A 149 11.61 -9.96 1.81
C ALA A 149 11.58 -9.54 0.33
N VAL A 150 10.42 -9.55 -0.33
CA VAL A 150 10.26 -9.10 -1.72
C VAL A 150 10.28 -7.58 -1.80
N ILE A 151 9.71 -6.87 -0.82
CA ILE A 151 9.76 -5.41 -0.74
C ILE A 151 11.19 -4.95 -0.45
N ASP A 152 11.82 -5.48 0.61
CA ASP A 152 13.20 -5.17 0.97
C ASP A 152 14.17 -5.50 -0.15
N SER A 153 13.96 -6.61 -0.87
CA SER A 153 14.76 -6.96 -2.04
C SER A 153 14.57 -5.94 -3.17
N ARG A 154 13.34 -5.49 -3.45
CA ARG A 154 13.07 -4.48 -4.48
C ARG A 154 13.66 -3.13 -4.11
N ASP A 155 13.52 -2.71 -2.86
CA ASP A 155 14.04 -1.44 -2.36
C ASP A 155 15.57 -1.47 -2.30
N PHE A 156 16.16 -2.58 -1.88
CA PHE A 156 17.60 -2.81 -1.96
C PHE A 156 18.10 -2.79 -3.41
N ILE A 157 17.42 -3.45 -4.34
CA ILE A 157 17.78 -3.42 -5.77
C ILE A 157 17.64 -2.00 -6.35
N ALA A 158 16.59 -1.27 -5.99
CA ALA A 158 16.37 0.10 -6.42
C ALA A 158 17.42 1.06 -5.84
N ALA A 159 17.75 0.92 -4.56
CA ALA A 159 18.78 1.69 -3.88
C ALA A 159 20.17 1.37 -4.44
N LYS A 160 20.49 0.10 -4.68
CA LYS A 160 21.73 -0.33 -5.35
C LYS A 160 21.82 0.25 -6.75
N ARG A 161 20.76 0.15 -7.56
CA ARG A 161 20.73 0.78 -8.89
C ARG A 161 20.94 2.28 -8.82
N ARG A 162 20.31 2.97 -7.86
CA ARG A 162 20.52 4.40 -7.66
C ARG A 162 21.98 4.69 -7.32
N ALA A 163 22.57 3.95 -6.38
CA ALA A 163 23.98 4.07 -6.01
C ALA A 163 24.96 3.71 -7.15
N GLU A 164 24.59 2.83 -8.09
CA GLU A 164 25.39 2.51 -9.28
C GLU A 164 25.24 3.55 -10.39
N ILE A 165 24.07 4.18 -10.54
CA ILE A 165 23.77 5.19 -11.56
C ILE A 165 24.22 6.60 -11.13
N GLU A 166 24.16 6.91 -9.84
CA GLU A 166 24.50 8.22 -9.29
C GLU A 166 25.95 8.66 -9.60
N PRO A 167 26.97 7.76 -9.56
CA PRO A 167 28.33 8.06 -10.03
C PRO A 167 28.45 8.21 -11.56
N LEU A 168 27.54 7.61 -12.33
CA LEU A 168 27.51 7.69 -13.79
C LEU A 168 26.70 8.88 -14.30
N THR A 169 26.08 9.64 -13.39
CA THR A 169 25.31 10.82 -13.72
C THR A 169 26.25 12.01 -13.90
N PRO A 170 26.17 12.77 -15.00
CA PRO A 170 27.04 13.93 -15.18
C PRO A 170 26.84 14.94 -14.05
N ALA A 171 27.96 15.43 -13.49
CA ALA A 171 27.95 16.41 -12.41
C ALA A 171 27.42 17.76 -12.93
N GLY A 172 26.43 18.33 -12.24
CA GLY A 172 25.85 19.62 -12.58
C GLY A 172 24.34 19.70 -12.46
N THR A 173 23.78 20.90 -12.61
CA THR A 173 22.33 21.15 -12.55
C THR A 173 21.62 20.48 -13.73
N LYS A 174 20.80 19.47 -13.47
CA LYS A 174 20.08 18.70 -14.51
C LYS A 174 18.96 19.51 -15.12
N ILE A 175 19.04 19.79 -16.41
CA ILE A 175 18.01 20.50 -17.17
C ILE A 175 17.39 19.54 -18.19
N ALA A 176 16.13 19.19 -17.99
CA ALA A 176 15.35 18.44 -18.96
C ALA A 176 14.71 19.40 -19.96
N PHE A 177 14.93 19.17 -21.25
CA PHE A 177 14.25 19.88 -22.33
C PHE A 177 13.17 18.96 -22.91
N ALA A 178 11.91 19.39 -22.82
CA ALA A 178 10.77 18.65 -23.38
C ALA A 178 10.09 19.50 -24.45
N GLY A 179 10.11 19.01 -25.70
CA GLY A 179 9.45 19.62 -26.85
C GLY A 179 8.55 18.61 -27.56
N GLY A 180 7.43 19.08 -28.12
CA GLY A 180 6.60 18.26 -29.02
C GLY A 180 7.25 18.03 -30.38
N VAL A 181 6.62 17.21 -31.23
CA VAL A 181 7.13 16.80 -32.57
C VAL A 181 7.44 18.01 -33.47
N ASP A 182 6.80 19.16 -33.24
CA ASP A 182 6.97 20.40 -34.01
C ASP A 182 7.92 21.43 -33.36
N CYS A 183 8.72 21.04 -32.36
CA CYS A 183 9.64 21.95 -31.66
C CYS A 183 10.96 22.16 -32.42
N ASN A 184 10.92 22.85 -33.57
CA ASN A 184 12.07 23.08 -34.45
C ASN A 184 12.60 24.53 -34.48
N ASP A 185 12.02 25.43 -33.67
CA ASP A 185 12.48 26.82 -33.57
C ASP A 185 13.75 26.91 -32.69
N HIS A 186 14.88 26.62 -33.31
CA HIS A 186 16.20 26.63 -32.68
C HIS A 186 16.52 27.96 -31.98
N THR A 187 16.09 29.11 -32.53
CA THR A 187 16.38 30.42 -31.94
C THR A 187 15.72 30.58 -30.58
N ARG A 188 14.45 30.16 -30.45
CA ARG A 188 13.73 30.20 -29.17
C ARG A 188 14.27 29.19 -28.17
N ILE A 189 14.72 28.03 -28.63
CA ILE A 189 15.34 27.00 -27.79
C ILE A 189 16.65 27.52 -27.19
N TRP A 190 17.55 28.09 -28.01
CA TRP A 190 18.80 28.67 -27.52
C TRP A 190 18.57 29.82 -26.54
N ALA A 191 17.65 30.74 -26.85
CA ALA A 191 17.32 31.85 -25.94
C ALA A 191 16.76 31.39 -24.57
N ALA A 192 16.11 30.22 -24.53
CA ALA A 192 15.64 29.62 -23.29
C ALA A 192 16.80 28.95 -22.52
N LEU A 193 17.66 28.20 -23.20
CA LEU A 193 18.82 27.54 -22.60
C LEU A 193 19.84 28.56 -22.08
N ASP A 194 20.13 29.65 -22.79
CA ASP A 194 21.04 30.71 -22.34
C ASP A 194 20.55 31.38 -21.04
N ARG A 195 19.22 31.52 -20.92
CA ARG A 195 18.59 32.08 -19.71
C ARG A 195 18.71 31.14 -18.52
N VAL A 196 18.70 29.83 -18.75
CA VAL A 196 18.91 28.82 -17.71
C VAL A 196 20.39 28.74 -17.36
N HIS A 197 21.28 28.76 -18.35
CA HIS A 197 22.74 28.74 -18.17
C HIS A 197 23.25 29.95 -17.38
N SER A 198 22.67 31.14 -17.57
CA SER A 198 23.05 32.32 -16.77
C SER A 198 22.71 32.19 -15.27
N LYS A 199 21.82 31.26 -14.90
CA LYS A 199 21.47 30.94 -13.50
C LYS A 199 22.16 29.69 -12.98
N HIS A 200 22.46 28.75 -13.87
CA HIS A 200 23.07 27.45 -13.59
C HIS A 200 24.22 27.20 -14.57
N ALA A 201 25.39 27.77 -14.28
CA ALA A 201 26.56 27.67 -15.15
C ALA A 201 27.11 26.23 -15.26
N ASP A 202 26.72 25.36 -14.33
CA ASP A 202 27.05 23.93 -14.29
C ASP A 202 25.96 23.06 -14.95
N MET A 203 25.07 23.63 -15.76
CA MET A 203 23.92 22.88 -16.25
C MET A 203 24.32 21.72 -17.18
N VAL A 204 23.64 20.59 -17.01
CA VAL A 204 23.74 19.39 -17.85
C VAL A 204 22.39 19.18 -18.53
N LEU A 205 22.38 19.17 -19.86
CA LEU A 205 21.18 18.88 -20.62
C LEU A 205 20.89 17.38 -20.59
N LEU A 206 19.74 16.99 -20.05
CA LEU A 206 19.27 15.61 -20.13
C LEU A 206 18.46 15.42 -21.41
N HIS A 207 18.87 14.47 -22.24
CA HIS A 207 18.05 13.99 -23.35
C HIS A 207 17.13 12.87 -22.87
N GLY A 208 15.90 12.85 -23.34
CA GLY A 208 14.91 11.79 -23.13
C GLY A 208 14.39 11.30 -24.47
#